data_AF-A0A0D3J8I9-F1
#
_entry.id   AF-A0A0D3J8I9-F1
#
_cell.length_a   1.000
_cell.length_b   1.000
_cell.length_c   1.000
_cell.angle_alpha   90.00
_cell.angle_beta   90.00
_cell.angle_gamma   90.00
#
_symmetry.space_group_name_H-M   'P 1'
#
loop_
_entity.id
_entity.type
_entity.pdbx_description
1 polymer ?
#
loop_
_entity_poly.entity_id
_entity_poly.type
_entity_poly.pdbx_seq_one_letter_code
_entity_poly.pdbx_strand_id
1 'polypeptide(L)'
;MKMARFFSSGKRKKAKPPPKKARPKVATVFDCPFCGNSESCSVKMDYEHSQGIISCDQCGTSHESRITRLSEAIDVYAEWIDMCEDVNTNGGARVAAREAEEDLEDDF
;
A
#
# COMPACT_ATOMS: atom_id res chain seq x y z
N MET A 1 41.98 -35.68 -50.19
CA MET A 1 41.95 -36.17 -48.79
C MET A 1 40.68 -35.65 -48.12
N LYS A 2 39.96 -36.46 -47.35
CA LYS A 2 38.76 -36.04 -46.58
C LYS A 2 39.17 -35.40 -45.25
N MET A 3 38.32 -34.51 -44.71
CA MET A 3 37.91 -34.27 -43.29
C MET A 3 37.37 -32.82 -43.21
N ALA A 4 36.06 -32.57 -42.98
CA ALA A 4 35.37 -32.52 -41.66
C ALA A 4 35.93 -31.38 -40.76
N ARG A 5 35.17 -30.52 -40.06
CA ARG A 5 33.76 -30.45 -39.59
C ARG A 5 33.24 -28.98 -39.78
N PHE A 6 32.15 -28.40 -39.23
CA PHE A 6 31.11 -28.84 -38.29
C PHE A 6 29.79 -27.98 -38.38
N PHE A 7 28.81 -28.37 -37.55
CA PHE A 7 27.60 -27.72 -37.03
C PHE A 7 27.60 -26.17 -36.84
N SER A 8 26.47 -25.48 -37.14
CA SER A 8 25.48 -25.10 -36.10
C SER A 8 24.46 -24.04 -36.54
N SER A 9 23.25 -24.15 -35.98
CA SER A 9 22.13 -23.22 -36.16
C SER A 9 22.34 -21.85 -35.50
N GLY A 10 21.77 -20.81 -36.13
CA GLY A 10 21.01 -19.80 -35.38
C GLY A 10 21.77 -18.65 -34.72
N LYS A 11 22.03 -17.57 -35.48
CA LYS A 11 22.20 -16.23 -34.88
C LYS A 11 20.84 -15.58 -34.61
N ARG A 12 20.00 -16.22 -33.77
CA ARG A 12 18.76 -15.60 -33.29
C ARG A 12 19.13 -14.41 -32.41
N LYS A 13 18.73 -13.19 -32.82
CA LYS A 13 18.84 -12.00 -31.97
C LYS A 13 18.08 -12.30 -30.67
N LYS A 14 18.75 -12.26 -29.52
CA LYS A 14 18.05 -12.30 -28.22
C LYS A 14 17.20 -11.03 -28.11
N ALA A 15 15.89 -11.17 -28.31
CA ALA A 15 14.97 -10.08 -28.05
C ALA A 15 15.12 -9.68 -26.57
N LYS A 16 15.34 -8.38 -26.31
CA LYS A 16 15.31 -7.88 -24.94
C LYS A 16 13.91 -8.17 -24.38
N PRO A 17 13.77 -8.69 -23.15
CA PRO A 17 12.46 -8.89 -22.56
C PRO A 17 11.71 -7.54 -22.55
N PRO A 18 10.41 -7.51 -22.87
CA PRO A 18 9.66 -6.27 -22.91
C PRO A 18 9.74 -5.58 -21.54
N PRO A 19 9.90 -4.25 -21.48
CA PRO A 19 9.92 -3.54 -20.22
C PRO A 19 8.63 -3.87 -19.47
N LYS A 20 8.76 -4.39 -18.24
CA LYS A 20 7.61 -4.69 -17.38
C LYS A 20 6.82 -3.39 -17.25
N LYS A 21 5.61 -3.34 -17.83
CA LYS A 21 4.73 -2.17 -17.72
C LYS A 21 4.59 -1.87 -16.23
N ALA A 22 5.06 -0.70 -15.80
CA ALA A 22 4.91 -0.29 -14.42
C ALA A 22 3.42 -0.36 -14.07
N ARG A 23 3.09 -1.06 -12.98
CA ARG A 23 1.72 -1.07 -12.47
C ARG A 23 1.30 0.40 -12.28
N PRO A 24 0.08 0.80 -12.67
CA PRO A 24 -0.39 2.15 -12.40
C PRO A 24 -0.21 2.39 -10.90
N LYS A 25 0.56 3.43 -10.56
CA LYS A 25 0.69 3.83 -9.16
C LYS A 25 -0.68 4.33 -8.74
N VAL A 26 -1.34 3.60 -7.84
CA VAL A 26 -2.43 4.17 -7.03
C VAL A 26 -1.93 5.48 -6.41
N ALA A 27 -2.83 6.42 -6.18
CA ALA A 27 -2.46 7.67 -5.52
C ALA A 27 -1.75 7.33 -4.20
N THR A 28 -0.47 7.72 -4.11
CA THR A 28 0.41 7.45 -2.96
C THR A 28 0.55 8.70 -2.10
N VAL A 29 -0.45 9.57 -2.22
CA VAL A 29 -0.44 10.97 -1.82
C VAL A 29 -1.68 11.15 -0.96
N PHE A 30 -1.45 11.28 0.35
CA PHE A 30 -2.48 11.38 1.36
C PHE A 30 -2.19 12.55 2.29
N ASP A 31 -3.23 13.06 2.93
CA ASP A 31 -3.12 14.15 3.89
C ASP A 31 -2.59 13.63 5.23
N CYS A 32 -1.87 14.44 5.99
CA CYS A 32 -1.34 14.00 7.28
C CYS A 32 -2.31 14.34 8.43
N PRO A 33 -2.78 13.36 9.23
CA PRO A 33 -3.64 13.61 10.37
C PRO A 33 -2.96 14.44 11.49
N PHE A 34 -1.62 14.49 11.51
CA PHE A 34 -0.86 15.22 12.54
C PHE A 34 -0.55 16.68 12.20
N CYS A 35 -0.27 17.00 10.93
CA CYS A 35 0.20 18.33 10.55
C CYS A 35 -0.72 19.10 9.61
N GLY A 36 -1.83 18.50 9.14
CA GLY A 36 -2.85 19.18 8.33
C GLY A 36 -2.40 19.63 6.93
N ASN A 37 -1.14 19.36 6.55
CA ASN A 37 -0.65 19.63 5.20
C ASN A 37 -1.18 18.57 4.25
N SER A 38 -1.90 19.03 3.22
CA SER A 38 -2.39 18.17 2.15
C SER A 38 -1.25 17.52 1.38
N GLU A 39 -1.50 16.32 0.84
CA GLU A 39 -0.58 15.62 -0.08
C GLU A 39 0.84 15.32 0.47
N SER A 40 0.99 15.23 1.80
CA SER A 40 2.31 15.16 2.47
C SER A 40 2.76 13.76 2.91
N CYS A 41 1.90 12.74 2.81
CA CYS A 41 2.20 11.37 3.23
C CYS A 41 2.51 10.45 2.04
N SER A 42 3.49 9.57 2.23
CA SER A 42 3.95 8.59 1.24
C SER A 42 3.83 7.17 1.76
N VAL A 43 3.39 6.22 0.92
CA VAL A 43 3.16 4.82 1.28
C VAL A 43 4.08 3.88 0.49
N LYS A 44 4.70 2.93 1.18
CA LYS A 44 5.54 1.85 0.63
C LYS A 44 4.92 0.51 0.99
N MET A 45 4.57 -0.30 -0.02
CA MET A 45 4.00 -1.64 0.17
C MET A 45 5.04 -2.72 -0.09
N ASP A 46 5.28 -3.58 0.90
CA ASP A 46 6.06 -4.81 0.77
C ASP A 46 5.15 -6.04 0.94
N TYR A 47 4.76 -6.62 -0.20
CA TYR A 47 3.93 -7.83 -0.25
C TYR A 47 4.73 -9.13 -0.07
N GLU A 48 6.06 -9.09 0.05
CA GLU A 48 6.89 -10.25 0.39
C GLU A 48 6.92 -10.46 1.91
N HIS A 49 6.98 -9.36 2.67
CA HIS A 49 6.93 -9.35 4.14
C HIS A 49 5.53 -9.11 4.73
N SER A 50 4.53 -8.83 3.88
CA SER A 50 3.17 -8.42 4.30
C SER A 50 3.16 -7.18 5.21
N GLN A 51 4.04 -6.21 4.92
CA GLN A 51 4.18 -4.96 5.66
C GLN A 51 3.96 -3.75 4.73
N GLY A 52 3.08 -2.85 5.15
CA GLY A 52 2.84 -1.55 4.52
C GLY A 52 3.34 -0.45 5.44
N ILE A 53 4.23 0.42 4.94
CA ILE A 53 4.82 1.51 5.72
C ILE A 53 4.33 2.85 5.15
N ILE A 54 3.66 3.64 5.98
CA ILE A 54 3.31 5.03 5.68
C ILE A 54 4.27 5.99 6.41
N SER A 55 4.62 7.10 5.78
CA SER A 55 5.51 8.12 6.36
C SER A 55 5.18 9.50 5.82
N CYS A 56 4.99 10.47 6.72
CA CYS A 56 4.83 11.88 6.38
C CYS A 56 6.19 12.57 6.26
N ASP A 57 6.42 13.25 5.14
CA ASP A 57 7.65 14.01 4.89
C ASP A 57 7.75 15.26 5.78
N GLN A 58 6.61 15.83 6.18
CA GLN A 58 6.54 17.13 6.84
C GLN A 58 6.66 17.07 8.37
N CYS A 59 6.07 16.05 9.02
CA CYS A 59 6.19 15.85 10.46
C CYS A 59 7.11 14.68 10.86
N GLY A 60 7.54 13.86 9.90
CA GLY A 60 8.43 12.71 10.12
C GLY A 60 7.76 11.49 10.77
N THR A 61 6.47 11.55 11.13
CA THR A 61 5.74 10.40 11.69
C THR A 61 5.62 9.28 10.66
N SER A 62 5.96 8.06 11.08
CA SER A 62 5.86 6.84 10.29
C SER A 62 5.10 5.75 11.04
N HIS A 63 4.32 4.94 10.32
CA HIS A 63 3.56 3.83 10.87
C HIS A 63 3.67 2.59 9.95
N GLU A 64 3.53 1.40 10.54
CA GLU A 64 3.60 0.10 9.87
C GLU A 64 2.32 -0.69 10.13
N SER A 65 1.66 -1.09 9.05
CA SER A 65 0.42 -1.87 9.00
C SER A 65 0.67 -3.23 8.32
N ARG A 66 -0.18 -4.22 8.61
CA ARG A 66 -0.11 -5.56 8.00
C ARG A 66 -0.92 -5.64 6.71
N ILE A 67 -0.25 -5.84 5.58
CA ILE A 67 -0.89 -5.86 4.26
C ILE A 67 -1.06 -7.27 3.67
N THR A 68 -2.17 -7.45 2.97
CA THR A 68 -2.45 -8.65 2.17
C THR A 68 -2.27 -8.36 0.67
N ARG A 69 -2.41 -9.36 -0.19
CA ARG A 69 -2.37 -9.17 -1.65
C ARG A 69 -3.58 -8.43 -2.23
N LEU A 70 -4.64 -8.26 -1.43
CA LEU A 70 -5.83 -7.48 -1.77
C LEU A 70 -5.70 -6.04 -1.26
N SER A 71 -4.70 -5.75 -0.42
CA SER A 71 -4.56 -4.46 0.25
C SER A 71 -3.93 -3.40 -0.66
N GLU A 72 -4.56 -2.22 -0.67
CA GLU A 72 -4.18 -1.03 -1.42
C GLU A 72 -3.59 0.06 -0.49
N ALA A 73 -3.02 1.12 -1.06
CA ALA A 73 -2.41 2.20 -0.28
C ALA A 73 -3.40 2.93 0.65
N ILE A 74 -4.69 2.87 0.33
CA ILE A 74 -5.80 3.44 1.10
C ILE A 74 -6.01 2.67 2.40
N ASP A 75 -5.87 1.33 2.41
CA ASP A 75 -6.11 0.51 3.61
C ASP A 75 -5.11 0.83 4.73
N VAL A 76 -3.83 0.98 4.37
CA VAL A 76 -2.76 1.39 5.30
C VAL A 76 -2.96 2.83 5.80
N TYR A 77 -3.56 3.70 4.98
CA TYR A 77 -3.89 5.05 5.39
C TYR A 77 -5.10 5.09 6.34
N ALA A 78 -6.12 4.27 6.10
CA ALA A 78 -7.28 4.14 6.98
C ALA A 78 -6.88 3.57 8.36
N GLU A 79 -6.15 2.46 8.40
CA GLU A 79 -5.62 1.87 9.65
C GLU A 79 -4.77 2.88 10.43
N TRP A 80 -3.99 3.72 9.73
CA TRP A 80 -3.22 4.78 10.37
C TRP A 80 -4.10 5.90 10.96
N ILE A 81 -5.18 6.32 10.28
CA ILE A 81 -6.15 7.28 10.84
C ILE A 81 -6.81 6.69 12.09
N ASP A 82 -7.32 5.46 12.01
CA ASP A 82 -8.02 4.80 13.13
C ASP A 82 -7.12 4.75 14.37
N MET A 83 -5.85 4.34 14.22
CA MET A 83 -4.88 4.35 15.32
C MET A 83 -4.54 5.76 15.83
N CYS A 84 -4.56 6.79 14.99
CA CYS A 84 -4.35 8.18 15.42
C CYS A 84 -5.55 8.70 16.22
N GLU A 85 -6.77 8.33 15.84
CA GLU A 85 -7.96 8.65 16.62
C GLU A 85 -7.94 7.92 17.96
N ASP A 86 -7.62 6.62 18.00
CA ASP A 86 -7.56 5.83 19.23
C ASP A 86 -6.61 6.45 20.27
N VAL A 87 -5.39 6.81 19.86
CA VAL A 87 -4.38 7.49 20.70
C VAL A 87 -4.86 8.87 21.20
N ASN A 88 -5.63 9.59 20.39
CA ASN A 88 -6.26 10.85 20.80
C ASN A 88 -7.51 10.63 21.67
N THR A 89 -8.12 9.45 21.62
CA THR A 89 -9.30 9.04 22.40
C THR A 89 -8.99 8.21 23.64
N ASN A 90 -7.88 8.55 24.34
CA ASN A 90 -7.81 8.30 25.80
C ASN A 90 -8.89 9.10 26.59
N GLY A 91 -9.79 9.81 25.90
CA GLY A 91 -11.19 10.03 26.30
C GLY A 91 -12.17 9.37 25.32
N GLY A 92 -12.35 8.04 25.43
CA GLY A 92 -13.09 7.21 24.48
C GLY A 92 -14.59 7.47 24.44
N ALA A 93 -15.03 8.38 23.57
CA ALA A 93 -16.43 8.84 23.52
C ALA A 93 -17.12 8.70 22.15
N ARG A 94 -16.41 8.33 21.07
CA ARG A 94 -16.92 8.41 19.69
C ARG A 94 -17.24 7.06 19.02
N VAL A 95 -16.48 5.99 19.28
CA VAL A 95 -16.76 4.66 18.71
C VAL A 95 -18.07 4.08 19.29
N ALA A 96 -18.26 4.20 20.60
CA ALA A 96 -19.46 3.75 21.31
C ALA A 96 -20.78 4.44 20.88
N ALA A 97 -20.70 5.54 20.11
CA ALA A 97 -21.89 6.24 19.62
C ALA A 97 -22.49 5.60 18.36
N ARG A 98 -21.68 4.92 17.52
CA ARG A 98 -22.18 4.36 16.24
C ARG A 98 -22.73 2.95 16.36
N GLU A 99 -22.19 2.12 17.25
CA GLU A 99 -22.72 0.77 17.52
C GLU A 99 -24.13 0.81 18.14
N ALA A 100 -24.56 1.93 18.72
CA ALA A 100 -25.86 2.07 19.36
C ALA A 100 -27.01 2.50 18.42
N GLU A 101 -26.73 2.88 17.17
CA GLU A 101 -27.75 3.29 16.19
C GLU A 101 -28.21 2.10 15.31
N GLU A 102 -27.30 1.19 14.98
CA GLU A 102 -27.56 0.03 14.10
C GLU A 102 -28.47 -1.04 14.76
N ASP A 103 -28.55 -1.07 16.09
CA ASP A 103 -29.37 -2.01 16.89
C ASP A 103 -30.88 -1.64 16.92
N LEU A 104 -31.29 -0.53 16.28
CA LEU A 104 -32.67 0.01 16.32
C LEU A 104 -33.44 -0.04 14.98
N GLU A 105 -32.84 -0.50 13.88
CA GLU A 105 -33.51 -0.55 12.56
C GLU A 105 -34.00 -1.95 12.12
N ASP A 106 -33.81 -3.01 12.91
CA ASP A 106 -34.22 -4.40 12.57
C ASP A 106 -35.65 -4.78 13.08
N ASP A 107 -36.47 -3.83 13.53
CA ASP A 107 -37.84 -4.04 14.07
C ASP A 107 -38.97 -3.58 13.10
N PHE A 108 -38.82 -3.80 11.78
CA PHE A 108 -39.91 -3.58 10.79
C PHE A 108 -39.96 -4.57 9.61
#